data_AF-A0A9X6NNY2-F1
#
_entry.id   AF-A0A9X6NNY2-F1
#
_cell.length_a   1.000
_cell.length_b   1.000
_cell.length_c   1.000
_cell.angle_alpha   90.00
_cell.angle_beta   90.00
_cell.angle_gamma   90.00
#
_symmetry.space_group_name_H-M   'P 1'
#
loop_
_entity.id
_entity.type
_entity.pdbx_description
1 polymer ?
#
loop_
_entity_poly.entity_id
_entity_poly.type
_entity_poly.pdbx_seq_one_letter_code
_entity_poly.pdbx_strand_id
1 'polypeptide(L)'
;MNTHKSQEKNSAEETWHDQLRQLERKLAEEVAARKASEKEKHELQRKTSVQDVDVRQLKTQMDQMDAQYRNEVEKVRSLTKQIEALESQRASLAHEVNQANVLAESEQLTRRIAEEQMSDLHKDKTAKELEWVNSTARLQDDLVSKDNAMYQLKEQYDRRIDELVQQKEELERRLNARTMEGKRDSSVSNLNGFAIPGEEGLVVANLRRQLELEQQKKTQAINKLAEVLNMLAPAERQLELEQQKKTQAVNKLEEVMNMRAGAEPSQGGITGRARKVSSVEQRKKDKEIRKLQQEIQQDRQQFSQKIEKLQKDLNDAQASLNEESMAKLTLQMELDSKDAENEQLRGRLKTANFDTVSQNSGSGGFEDEENEIRFEGWLSVPNQRNARRLGYWKKQYVIVSSKKILFYDSKTDKANSTPNLVLDMSKLFHVRSVIKTDVPRADDKDIPLIFQLLYAGEGEARKPDDISTHHTNVQDSTSIFYKHHDLSPITFQMPTTCEACNKPLWHILRPPPAYECKLNVDNAVARASDAARSIDEQAKWITRLSKKIKADWFRCYVHQHKTSPSYDVRASVRQPYNKYSSAASLRSSTLPAHNSDPSLIKRTGV
;
A
#
# COMPACT_ATOMS: atom_id res chain seq x y z
N MET A 1 -76.59 138.74 -38.13
CA MET A 1 -76.01 137.81 -39.15
C MET A 1 -74.51 137.55 -38.95
N ASN A 2 -73.71 138.50 -38.43
CA ASN A 2 -72.26 138.30 -38.22
C ASN A 2 -71.84 137.63 -36.89
N THR A 3 -72.68 137.66 -35.85
CA THR A 3 -72.41 136.98 -34.56
C THR A 3 -72.57 135.47 -34.63
N HIS A 4 -73.58 134.98 -35.35
CA HIS A 4 -73.77 133.54 -35.60
C HIS A 4 -72.60 132.89 -36.36
N LYS A 5 -72.04 133.58 -37.37
CA LYS A 5 -70.88 133.09 -38.13
C LYS A 5 -69.60 132.97 -37.29
N SER A 6 -69.44 133.78 -36.24
CA SER A 6 -68.27 133.72 -35.33
C SER A 6 -68.43 132.61 -34.29
N GLN A 7 -69.65 132.39 -33.79
CA GLN A 7 -69.95 131.25 -32.91
C GLN A 7 -69.83 129.91 -33.63
N GLU A 8 -70.25 129.83 -34.90
CA GLU A 8 -70.08 128.62 -35.73
C GLU A 8 -68.61 128.33 -36.05
N LYS A 9 -67.79 129.37 -36.28
CA LYS A 9 -66.33 129.21 -36.47
C LYS A 9 -65.63 128.74 -35.20
N ASN A 10 -65.94 129.33 -34.05
CA ASN A 10 -65.35 128.90 -32.78
C ASN A 10 -65.79 127.47 -32.41
N SER A 11 -67.04 127.10 -32.70
CA SER A 11 -67.55 125.73 -32.53
C SER A 11 -66.86 124.73 -33.49
N ALA A 12 -66.59 125.14 -34.73
CA ALA A 12 -65.82 124.34 -35.69
C ALA A 12 -64.34 124.18 -35.29
N GLU A 13 -63.72 125.21 -34.70
CA GLU A 13 -62.35 125.14 -34.19
C GLU A 13 -62.26 124.29 -32.92
N GLU A 14 -63.21 124.41 -31.99
CA GLU A 14 -63.30 123.55 -30.81
C GLU A 14 -63.50 122.08 -31.17
N THR A 15 -64.38 121.79 -32.13
CA THR A 15 -64.59 120.42 -32.64
C THR A 15 -63.34 119.87 -33.35
N TRP A 16 -62.59 120.70 -34.07
CA TRP A 16 -61.31 120.31 -34.66
C TRP A 16 -60.23 120.03 -33.59
N HIS A 17 -60.13 120.87 -32.55
CA HIS A 17 -59.21 120.63 -31.44
C HIS A 17 -59.57 119.40 -30.62
N ASP A 18 -60.86 119.10 -30.43
CA ASP A 18 -61.31 117.87 -29.78
C ASP A 18 -61.05 116.63 -30.62
N GLN A 19 -61.23 116.71 -31.95
CA GLN A 19 -60.81 115.66 -32.87
C GLN A 19 -59.30 115.42 -32.81
N LEU A 20 -58.48 116.47 -32.77
CA LEU A 20 -57.03 116.37 -32.64
C LEU A 20 -56.64 115.70 -31.30
N ARG A 21 -57.20 116.15 -30.18
CA ARG A 21 -57.00 115.51 -28.86
C ARG A 21 -57.47 114.07 -28.80
N GLN A 22 -58.52 113.72 -29.56
CA GLN A 22 -59.00 112.35 -29.67
C GLN A 22 -58.05 111.48 -30.50
N LEU A 23 -57.49 112.01 -31.59
CA LEU A 23 -56.47 111.34 -32.39
C LEU A 23 -55.16 111.17 -31.62
N GLU A 24 -54.74 112.18 -30.86
CA GLU A 24 -53.57 112.10 -29.98
C GLU A 24 -53.73 111.04 -28.89
N ARG A 25 -54.92 110.95 -28.26
CA ARG A 25 -55.23 109.87 -27.32
C ARG A 25 -55.21 108.50 -27.98
N LYS A 26 -55.86 108.33 -29.13
CA LYS A 26 -55.85 107.06 -29.88
C LYS A 26 -54.43 106.65 -30.29
N LEU A 27 -53.61 107.61 -30.72
CA LEU A 27 -52.21 107.37 -31.06
C LEU A 27 -51.40 106.97 -29.82
N ALA A 28 -51.61 107.63 -28.68
CA ALA A 28 -50.96 107.29 -27.42
C ALA A 28 -51.38 105.90 -26.91
N GLU A 29 -52.67 105.55 -27.02
CA GLU A 29 -53.22 104.24 -26.70
C GLU A 29 -52.62 103.15 -27.60
N GLU A 30 -52.54 103.38 -28.92
CA GLU A 30 -51.88 102.46 -29.86
C GLU A 30 -50.40 102.27 -29.57
N VAL A 31 -49.67 103.36 -29.28
CA VAL A 31 -48.25 103.28 -28.90
C VAL A 31 -48.07 102.50 -27.60
N ALA A 32 -48.96 102.69 -26.62
CA ALA A 32 -48.94 101.94 -25.37
C ALA A 32 -49.27 100.45 -25.58
N ALA A 33 -50.28 100.14 -26.39
CA ALA A 33 -50.67 98.78 -26.76
C ALA A 33 -49.53 98.06 -27.51
N ARG A 34 -48.86 98.74 -28.45
CA ARG A 34 -47.70 98.21 -29.17
C ARG A 34 -46.54 97.92 -28.23
N LYS A 35 -46.23 98.83 -27.29
CA LYS A 35 -45.21 98.60 -26.26
C LYS A 35 -45.56 97.43 -25.34
N ALA A 36 -46.83 97.24 -25.00
CA ALA A 36 -47.28 96.10 -24.20
C ALA A 36 -47.13 94.79 -24.96
N SER A 37 -47.54 94.75 -26.23
CA SER A 37 -47.39 93.58 -27.11
C SER A 37 -45.92 93.22 -27.36
N GLU A 38 -45.03 94.21 -27.54
CA GLU A 38 -43.58 93.97 -27.66
C GLU A 38 -42.99 93.36 -26.38
N LYS A 39 -43.40 93.83 -25.20
CA LYS A 39 -43.00 93.22 -23.92
C LYS A 39 -43.47 91.78 -23.80
N GLU A 40 -44.73 91.51 -24.14
CA GLU A 40 -45.30 90.15 -24.13
C GLU A 40 -44.57 89.23 -25.10
N LYS A 41 -44.26 89.69 -26.32
CA LYS A 41 -43.44 88.95 -27.29
C LYS A 41 -42.06 88.63 -26.75
N HIS A 42 -41.39 89.59 -26.11
CA HIS A 42 -40.07 89.35 -25.50
C HIS A 42 -40.15 88.36 -24.33
N GLU A 43 -41.22 88.41 -23.53
CA GLU A 43 -41.40 87.46 -22.44
C GLU A 43 -41.69 86.04 -22.95
N LEU A 44 -42.54 85.90 -23.97
CA LEU A 44 -42.75 84.62 -24.66
C LEU A 44 -41.46 84.10 -25.27
N GLN A 45 -40.68 84.96 -25.92
CA GLN A 45 -39.38 84.58 -26.50
C GLN A 45 -38.39 84.09 -25.42
N ARG A 46 -38.38 84.71 -24.24
CA ARG A 46 -37.60 84.22 -23.10
C ARG A 46 -38.10 82.85 -22.63
N LYS A 47 -39.42 82.66 -22.49
CA LYS A 47 -40.02 81.37 -22.11
C LYS A 47 -39.68 80.26 -23.10
N THR A 48 -39.78 80.53 -24.41
CA THR A 48 -39.38 79.59 -25.46
C THR A 48 -37.89 79.27 -25.38
N SER A 49 -37.03 80.26 -25.16
CA SER A 49 -35.58 80.02 -25.03
C SER A 49 -35.23 79.16 -23.82
N VAL A 50 -35.96 79.29 -22.71
CA VAL A 50 -35.77 78.43 -21.53
C VAL A 50 -36.23 77.01 -21.83
N GLN A 51 -37.41 76.85 -22.43
CA GLN A 51 -37.92 75.54 -22.83
C GLN A 51 -37.00 74.83 -23.84
N ASP A 52 -36.38 75.55 -24.78
CA ASP A 52 -35.42 74.99 -25.73
C ASP A 52 -34.18 74.42 -25.05
N VAL A 53 -33.75 75.01 -23.92
CA VAL A 53 -32.63 74.49 -23.12
C VAL A 53 -33.06 73.24 -22.37
N ASP A 54 -34.24 73.25 -21.74
CA ASP A 54 -34.79 72.09 -21.02
C ASP A 54 -34.97 70.88 -21.95
N VAL A 55 -35.52 71.09 -23.16
CA VAL A 55 -35.68 70.03 -24.16
C VAL A 55 -34.33 69.46 -24.59
N ARG A 56 -33.30 70.30 -24.79
CA ARG A 56 -31.95 69.83 -25.11
C ARG A 56 -31.33 69.03 -23.96
N GLN A 57 -31.51 69.48 -22.73
CA GLN A 57 -31.01 68.79 -21.55
C GLN A 57 -31.68 67.42 -21.37
N LEU A 58 -33.01 67.35 -21.48
CA LEU A 58 -33.77 66.10 -21.42
C LEU A 58 -33.35 65.14 -22.55
N LYS A 59 -33.14 65.66 -23.76
CA LYS A 59 -32.67 64.84 -24.88
C LYS A 59 -31.27 64.27 -24.63
N THR A 60 -30.37 65.06 -24.07
CA THR A 60 -29.02 64.60 -23.70
C THR A 60 -29.07 63.52 -22.62
N GLN A 61 -29.94 63.67 -21.62
CA GLN A 61 -30.15 62.65 -20.58
C GLN A 61 -30.73 61.35 -21.17
N MET A 62 -31.68 61.45 -22.10
CA MET A 62 -32.25 60.30 -22.79
C MET A 62 -31.19 59.55 -23.62
N ASP A 63 -30.37 60.28 -24.39
CA ASP A 63 -29.29 59.69 -25.19
C ASP A 63 -28.24 58.98 -24.29
N GLN A 64 -27.95 59.53 -23.11
CA GLN A 64 -27.07 58.91 -22.11
C GLN A 64 -27.67 57.62 -21.54
N MET A 65 -28.95 57.62 -21.17
CA MET A 65 -29.65 56.43 -20.68
C MET A 65 -29.73 55.34 -21.76
N ASP A 66 -29.98 55.71 -23.01
CA ASP A 66 -30.00 54.78 -24.15
C ASP A 66 -28.61 54.18 -24.43
N ALA A 67 -27.55 54.94 -24.23
CA ALA A 67 -26.19 54.44 -24.33
C ALA A 67 -25.86 53.46 -23.19
N GLN A 68 -26.26 53.78 -21.95
CA GLN A 68 -26.10 52.88 -20.80
C GLN A 68 -26.88 51.59 -20.99
N TYR A 69 -28.13 51.66 -21.44
CA TYR A 69 -28.95 50.48 -21.73
C TYR A 69 -28.31 49.59 -22.79
N ARG A 70 -27.79 50.17 -23.88
CA ARG A 70 -27.08 49.42 -24.93
C ARG A 70 -25.83 48.70 -24.39
N ASN A 71 -25.05 49.37 -23.55
CA ASN A 71 -23.88 48.77 -22.92
C ASN A 71 -24.26 47.59 -22.01
N GLU A 72 -25.32 47.74 -21.21
CA GLU A 72 -25.76 46.66 -20.32
C GLU A 72 -26.32 45.47 -21.11
N VAL A 73 -27.05 45.71 -22.21
CA VAL A 73 -27.51 44.65 -23.12
C VAL A 73 -26.33 43.88 -23.73
N GLU A 74 -25.28 44.58 -24.16
CA GLU A 74 -24.09 43.93 -24.71
C GLU A 74 -23.34 43.11 -23.65
N LYS A 75 -23.26 43.64 -22.43
CA LYS A 75 -22.68 42.94 -21.28
C LYS A 75 -23.48 41.68 -20.94
N VAL A 76 -24.80 41.75 -20.86
CA VAL A 76 -25.68 40.59 -20.66
C VAL A 76 -25.43 39.56 -21.76
N ARG A 77 -25.40 39.97 -23.04
CA ARG A 77 -25.12 39.06 -24.17
C ARG A 77 -23.76 38.38 -24.05
N SER A 78 -22.73 39.11 -23.61
CA SER A 78 -21.40 38.55 -23.39
C SER A 78 -21.37 37.52 -22.26
N LEU A 79 -22.06 37.81 -21.15
CA LEU A 79 -22.17 36.91 -20.01
C LEU A 79 -22.98 35.66 -20.36
N THR A 80 -24.06 35.79 -21.14
CA THR A 80 -24.83 34.63 -21.62
C THR A 80 -23.96 33.68 -22.45
N LYS A 81 -23.13 34.21 -23.37
CA LYS A 81 -22.20 33.39 -24.14
C LYS A 81 -21.15 32.69 -23.26
N GLN A 82 -20.67 33.36 -22.21
CA GLN A 82 -19.75 32.74 -21.24
C GLN A 82 -20.43 31.61 -20.47
N ILE A 83 -21.69 31.80 -20.06
CA ILE A 83 -22.48 30.75 -19.39
C ILE A 83 -22.66 29.54 -20.31
N GLU A 84 -23.07 29.75 -21.57
CA GLU A 84 -23.24 28.67 -22.55
C GLU A 84 -21.93 27.89 -22.78
N ALA A 85 -20.79 28.58 -22.86
CA ALA A 85 -19.49 27.96 -23.00
C ALA A 85 -19.12 27.11 -21.77
N LEU A 86 -19.35 27.64 -20.57
CA LEU A 86 -19.12 26.91 -19.31
C LEU A 86 -20.06 25.71 -19.16
N GLU A 87 -21.32 25.83 -19.60
CA GLU A 87 -22.27 24.72 -19.60
C GLU A 87 -21.86 23.61 -20.56
N SER A 88 -21.37 23.97 -21.75
CA SER A 88 -20.82 23.00 -22.71
C SER A 88 -19.58 22.28 -22.15
N GLN A 89 -18.66 23.01 -21.52
CA GLN A 89 -17.50 22.41 -20.85
C GLN A 89 -17.92 21.48 -19.71
N ARG A 90 -18.90 21.89 -18.89
CA ARG A 90 -19.45 21.06 -17.80
C ARG A 90 -20.05 19.76 -18.35
N ALA A 91 -20.78 19.82 -19.46
CA ALA A 91 -21.36 18.65 -20.09
C ALA A 91 -20.28 17.69 -20.62
N SER A 92 -19.21 18.22 -21.23
CA SER A 92 -18.08 17.42 -21.69
C SER A 92 -17.39 16.70 -20.52
N LEU A 93 -17.06 17.42 -19.45
CA LEU A 93 -16.43 16.85 -18.27
C LEU A 93 -17.32 15.80 -17.58
N ALA A 94 -18.64 16.04 -17.51
CA ALA A 94 -19.58 15.06 -16.98
C ALA A 94 -19.60 13.76 -17.81
N HIS A 95 -19.48 13.87 -19.14
CA HIS A 95 -19.38 12.70 -20.01
C HIS A 95 -18.09 11.92 -19.77
N GLU A 96 -16.95 12.62 -19.64
CA GLU A 96 -15.64 12.02 -19.37
C GLU A 96 -15.61 11.30 -18.01
N VAL A 97 -16.15 11.92 -16.96
CA VAL A 97 -16.31 11.29 -15.64
C VAL A 97 -17.18 10.05 -15.72
N ASN A 98 -18.27 10.08 -16.49
CA ASN A 98 -19.14 8.92 -16.65
C ASN A 98 -18.44 7.76 -17.38
N GLN A 99 -17.62 8.05 -18.40
CA GLN A 99 -16.79 7.04 -19.06
C GLN A 99 -15.76 6.45 -18.09
N ALA A 100 -15.07 7.29 -17.32
CA ALA A 100 -14.09 6.84 -16.33
C ALA A 100 -14.73 5.95 -15.25
N ASN A 101 -15.94 6.28 -14.79
CA ASN A 101 -16.69 5.46 -13.83
C ASN A 101 -17.02 4.07 -14.41
N VAL A 102 -17.51 4.00 -15.65
CA VAL A 102 -17.80 2.71 -16.31
C VAL A 102 -16.54 1.85 -16.44
N LEU A 103 -15.40 2.47 -16.80
CA LEU A 103 -14.12 1.76 -16.88
C LEU A 103 -13.68 1.25 -15.50
N ALA A 104 -13.76 2.08 -14.45
CA ALA A 104 -13.42 1.70 -13.09
C ALA A 104 -14.31 0.56 -12.56
N GLU A 105 -15.62 0.58 -12.85
CA GLU A 105 -16.54 -0.49 -12.50
C GLU A 105 -16.18 -1.81 -13.20
N SER A 106 -15.82 -1.74 -14.48
CA SER A 106 -15.38 -2.92 -15.25
C SER A 106 -14.07 -3.50 -14.71
N GLU A 107 -13.12 -2.66 -14.31
CA GLU A 107 -11.85 -3.07 -13.71
C GLU A 107 -12.05 -3.68 -12.33
N GLN A 108 -12.92 -3.12 -11.49
CA GLN A 108 -13.26 -3.71 -10.20
C GLN A 108 -13.92 -5.08 -10.34
N LEU A 109 -14.71 -5.30 -11.40
CA LEU A 109 -15.29 -6.60 -11.69
C LEU A 109 -14.22 -7.62 -12.10
N THR A 110 -13.32 -7.25 -13.02
CA THR A 110 -12.24 -8.16 -13.47
C THR A 110 -11.29 -8.49 -12.31
N ARG A 111 -10.98 -7.52 -11.45
CA ARG A 111 -10.18 -7.74 -10.25
C ARG A 111 -10.86 -8.70 -9.27
N ARG A 112 -12.17 -8.54 -9.02
CA ARG A 112 -12.93 -9.46 -8.15
C ARG A 112 -12.92 -10.88 -8.68
N ILE A 113 -13.12 -11.06 -9.98
CA ILE A 113 -13.07 -12.39 -10.63
C ILE A 113 -11.68 -13.01 -10.47
N ALA A 114 -10.60 -12.24 -10.68
CA ALA A 114 -9.24 -12.72 -10.51
C ALA A 114 -8.92 -13.09 -9.05
N GLU A 115 -9.37 -12.29 -8.08
CA GLU A 115 -9.20 -12.57 -6.64
C GLU A 115 -9.93 -13.86 -6.22
N GLU A 116 -11.14 -14.10 -6.73
CA GLU A 116 -11.89 -15.34 -6.49
C GLU A 116 -11.17 -16.56 -7.08
N GLN A 117 -10.73 -16.46 -8.34
CA GLN A 117 -9.95 -17.52 -9.01
C GLN A 117 -8.65 -17.84 -8.25
N MET A 118 -7.92 -16.83 -7.78
CA MET A 118 -6.70 -17.02 -7.00
C MET A 118 -6.97 -17.68 -5.65
N SER A 119 -8.07 -17.30 -4.98
CA SER A 119 -8.53 -17.95 -3.75
C SER A 119 -8.83 -19.43 -3.98
N ASP A 120 -9.53 -19.77 -5.06
CA ASP A 120 -9.89 -21.16 -5.36
C ASP A 120 -8.68 -22.00 -5.73
N LEU A 121 -7.75 -21.46 -6.52
CA LEU A 121 -6.46 -22.11 -6.78
C LEU A 121 -5.65 -22.33 -5.50
N HIS A 122 -5.68 -21.36 -4.57
CA HIS A 122 -5.02 -21.52 -3.27
C HIS A 122 -5.67 -22.64 -2.45
N LYS A 123 -7.00 -22.73 -2.42
CA LYS A 123 -7.72 -23.82 -1.74
C LYS A 123 -7.35 -25.18 -2.35
N ASP A 124 -7.39 -25.31 -3.67
CA ASP A 124 -7.03 -26.56 -4.37
C ASP A 124 -5.57 -26.96 -4.09
N LYS A 125 -4.64 -26.00 -4.15
CA LYS A 125 -3.24 -26.23 -3.76
C LYS A 125 -3.12 -26.76 -2.33
N THR A 126 -3.78 -26.12 -1.36
CA THR A 126 -3.73 -26.58 0.04
C THR A 126 -4.34 -27.96 0.23
N ALA A 127 -5.43 -28.28 -0.50
CA ALA A 127 -6.04 -29.60 -0.47
C ALA A 127 -5.08 -30.67 -1.03
N LYS A 128 -4.42 -30.37 -2.16
CA LYS A 128 -3.42 -31.26 -2.77
C LYS A 128 -2.19 -31.48 -1.89
N GLU A 129 -1.71 -30.43 -1.22
CA GLU A 129 -0.62 -30.54 -0.24
C GLU A 129 -1.02 -31.46 0.92
N LEU A 130 -2.24 -31.34 1.45
CA LEU A 130 -2.75 -32.23 2.50
C LEU A 130 -2.89 -33.69 2.02
N GLU A 131 -3.39 -33.92 0.80
CA GLU A 131 -3.48 -35.26 0.21
C GLU A 131 -2.09 -35.91 0.08
N TRP A 132 -1.09 -35.15 -0.36
CA TRP A 132 0.28 -35.63 -0.51
C TRP A 132 0.93 -35.92 0.85
N VAL A 133 0.74 -35.05 1.84
CA VAL A 133 1.23 -35.26 3.21
C VAL A 133 0.60 -36.52 3.81
N ASN A 134 -0.72 -36.69 3.69
CA ASN A 134 -1.42 -37.88 4.18
C ASN A 134 -0.94 -39.16 3.48
N SER A 135 -0.71 -39.12 2.17
CA SER A 135 -0.19 -40.26 1.42
C SER A 135 1.23 -40.63 1.86
N THR A 136 2.08 -39.62 2.08
CA THR A 136 3.45 -39.81 2.58
C THR A 136 3.47 -40.42 3.98
N ALA A 137 2.60 -39.94 4.88
CA ALA A 137 2.46 -40.48 6.22
C ALA A 137 2.04 -41.97 6.19
N ARG A 138 1.06 -42.34 5.35
CA ARG A 138 0.65 -43.75 5.17
C ARG A 138 1.80 -44.63 4.69
N LEU A 139 2.56 -44.16 3.71
CA LEU A 139 3.73 -44.90 3.21
C LEU A 139 4.82 -45.03 4.27
N GLN A 140 5.01 -44.03 5.13
CA GLN A 140 5.94 -44.11 6.26
C GLN A 140 5.47 -45.14 7.30
N ASP A 141 4.18 -45.15 7.66
CA ASP A 141 3.62 -46.13 8.60
C ASP A 141 3.75 -47.57 8.06
N ASP A 142 3.47 -47.77 6.77
CA ASP A 142 3.65 -49.06 6.10
C ASP A 142 5.12 -49.51 6.10
N LEU A 143 6.06 -48.57 5.91
CA LEU A 143 7.49 -48.86 5.96
C LEU A 143 7.91 -49.30 7.37
N VAL A 144 7.50 -48.56 8.39
CA VAL A 144 7.77 -48.88 9.80
C VAL A 144 7.16 -50.23 10.18
N SER A 145 5.94 -50.53 9.72
CA SER A 145 5.28 -51.82 9.94
C SER A 145 6.09 -52.98 9.31
N LYS A 146 6.58 -52.80 8.07
CA LYS A 146 7.43 -53.78 7.39
C LYS A 146 8.79 -53.95 8.09
N ASP A 147 9.42 -52.87 8.56
CA ASP A 147 10.67 -52.93 9.32
C ASP A 147 10.50 -53.70 10.63
N ASN A 148 9.39 -53.47 11.36
CA ASN A 148 9.06 -54.23 12.56
C ASN A 148 8.84 -55.72 12.25
N ALA A 149 8.14 -56.05 11.17
CA ALA A 149 7.94 -57.43 10.75
C ALA A 149 9.27 -58.10 10.35
N MET A 150 10.14 -57.40 9.65
CA MET A 150 11.49 -57.89 9.34
C MET A 150 12.31 -58.13 10.61
N TYR A 151 12.24 -57.23 11.59
CA TYR A 151 12.93 -57.40 12.87
C TYR A 151 12.44 -58.63 13.63
N GLN A 152 11.11 -58.83 13.69
CA GLN A 152 10.52 -60.02 14.32
C GLN A 152 10.93 -61.32 13.63
N LEU A 153 10.91 -61.35 12.29
CA LEU A 153 11.38 -62.49 11.50
C LEU A 153 12.85 -62.77 11.78
N LYS A 154 13.69 -61.72 11.81
CA LYS A 154 15.11 -61.85 12.14
C LYS A 154 15.32 -62.47 13.52
N GLU A 155 14.61 -61.98 14.54
CA GLU A 155 14.69 -62.52 15.91
C GLU A 155 14.21 -63.99 15.98
N GLN A 156 13.21 -64.36 15.19
CA GLN A 156 12.80 -65.77 15.05
C GLN A 156 13.91 -66.63 14.43
N TYR A 157 14.56 -66.15 13.37
CA TYR A 157 15.69 -66.86 12.77
C TYR A 157 16.89 -66.97 13.72
N ASP A 158 17.24 -65.90 14.44
CA ASP A 158 18.33 -65.90 15.42
C ASP A 158 18.06 -66.93 16.53
N ARG A 159 16.85 -66.94 17.10
CA ARG A 159 16.42 -67.98 18.06
C ARG A 159 16.54 -69.39 17.49
N ARG A 160 16.12 -69.60 16.25
CA ARG A 160 16.20 -70.91 15.60
C ARG A 160 17.64 -71.35 15.38
N ILE A 161 18.53 -70.42 15.05
CA ILE A 161 19.97 -70.67 14.93
C ILE A 161 20.53 -71.09 16.29
N ASP A 162 20.21 -70.38 17.37
CA ASP A 162 20.66 -70.73 18.73
C ASP A 162 20.18 -72.12 19.17
N GLU A 163 18.92 -72.47 18.89
CA GLU A 163 18.38 -73.81 19.15
C GLU A 163 19.18 -74.89 18.40
N LEU A 164 19.48 -74.67 17.12
CA LEU A 164 20.25 -75.61 16.30
C LEU A 164 21.70 -75.75 16.81
N VAL A 165 22.30 -74.65 17.28
CA VAL A 165 23.64 -74.66 17.90
C VAL A 165 23.62 -75.49 19.18
N GLN A 166 22.64 -75.28 20.07
CA GLN A 166 22.50 -76.07 21.30
C GLN A 166 22.30 -77.56 21.02
N GLN A 167 21.47 -77.90 20.02
CA GLN A 167 21.27 -79.30 19.61
C GLN A 167 22.56 -79.93 19.08
N LYS A 168 23.34 -79.17 18.30
CA LYS A 168 24.65 -79.62 17.80
C LYS A 168 25.61 -79.90 18.96
N GLU A 169 25.75 -78.99 19.92
CA GLU A 169 26.64 -79.15 21.07
C GLU A 169 26.24 -80.33 21.98
N GLU A 170 24.94 -80.55 22.17
CA GLU A 170 24.41 -81.71 22.90
C GLU A 170 24.76 -83.03 22.19
N LEU A 171 24.58 -83.09 20.87
CA LEU A 171 24.94 -84.26 20.07
C LEU A 171 26.46 -84.53 20.11
N GLU A 172 27.28 -83.48 20.06
CA GLU A 172 28.73 -83.59 20.21
C GLU A 172 29.12 -84.10 21.61
N ARG A 173 28.48 -83.62 22.68
CA ARG A 173 28.69 -84.12 24.04
C ARG A 173 28.33 -85.61 24.18
N ARG A 174 27.20 -86.03 23.60
CA ARG A 174 26.79 -87.45 23.57
C ARG A 174 27.78 -88.32 22.79
N LEU A 175 28.26 -87.83 21.65
CA LEU A 175 29.26 -88.52 20.85
C LEU A 175 30.54 -88.74 21.67
N ASN A 176 31.05 -87.67 22.29
CA ASN A 176 32.26 -87.71 23.12
C ASN A 176 32.11 -88.66 24.33
N ALA A 177 30.97 -88.65 25.02
CA ALA A 177 30.70 -89.57 26.12
C ALA A 177 30.78 -91.05 25.67
N ARG A 178 30.14 -91.37 24.53
CA ARG A 178 30.17 -92.73 23.94
C ARG A 178 31.59 -93.17 23.55
N THR A 179 32.41 -92.25 23.04
CA THR A 179 33.82 -92.54 22.73
C THR A 179 34.68 -92.76 23.98
N MET A 180 34.31 -92.19 25.12
CA MET A 180 35.02 -92.38 26.40
C MET A 180 34.60 -93.68 27.10
N GLU A 181 33.34 -94.11 26.96
CA GLU A 181 32.88 -95.45 27.38
C GLU A 181 33.59 -96.56 26.59
N GLY A 182 33.69 -96.42 25.26
CA GLY A 182 34.43 -97.37 24.42
C GLY A 182 35.94 -97.47 24.74
N LYS A 183 36.52 -96.48 25.45
CA LYS A 183 37.91 -96.52 25.91
C LYS A 183 38.08 -97.17 27.29
N ARG A 184 37.03 -97.24 28.13
CA ARG A 184 37.07 -97.93 29.44
C ARG A 184 36.95 -99.44 29.31
N ASP A 185 36.22 -99.93 28.31
CA ASP A 185 36.06 -101.37 28.05
C ASP A 185 37.30 -102.04 27.41
N SER A 186 38.35 -101.26 27.09
CA SER A 186 39.55 -101.74 26.40
C SER A 186 40.70 -102.19 27.33
N SER A 187 40.50 -102.30 28.66
CA SER A 187 41.60 -102.62 29.62
C SER A 187 41.41 -103.88 30.49
N VAL A 188 40.46 -104.77 30.20
CA VAL A 188 40.37 -106.06 30.91
C VAL A 188 40.49 -107.26 29.95
N SER A 189 41.71 -107.80 29.93
CA SER A 189 42.15 -109.18 29.63
C SER A 189 42.02 -109.76 28.21
N ASN A 190 43.17 -110.31 27.81
CA ASN A 190 43.51 -111.05 26.60
C ASN A 190 43.74 -112.54 26.98
N LEU A 191 43.35 -113.46 26.08
CA LEU A 191 43.94 -114.79 25.75
C LEU A 191 43.00 -116.03 25.76
N ASN A 192 42.73 -116.47 24.51
CA ASN A 192 42.75 -117.83 23.94
C ASN A 192 41.87 -118.98 24.50
N GLY A 193 40.85 -119.33 23.71
CA GLY A 193 40.78 -120.61 22.98
C GLY A 193 39.92 -121.74 23.55
N PHE A 194 38.69 -121.92 23.04
CA PHE A 194 38.08 -123.23 22.76
C PHE A 194 36.77 -123.07 21.95
N ALA A 195 36.53 -123.97 21.00
CA ALA A 195 35.47 -123.89 20.00
C ALA A 195 34.05 -124.16 20.56
N ILE A 196 33.06 -123.38 20.11
CA ILE A 196 31.64 -123.78 20.04
C ILE A 196 31.05 -123.21 18.72
N PRO A 197 30.65 -124.05 17.76
CA PRO A 197 30.02 -123.60 16.52
C PRO A 197 28.54 -123.31 16.79
N GLY A 198 28.12 -122.04 16.69
CA GLY A 198 26.69 -121.70 16.80
C GLY A 198 26.29 -120.23 16.86
N GLU A 199 27.17 -119.31 17.29
CA GLU A 199 26.78 -117.91 17.56
C GLU A 199 27.25 -116.87 16.53
N GLU A 200 28.22 -117.18 15.66
CA GLU A 200 28.69 -116.25 14.62
C GLU A 200 27.58 -115.85 13.64
N GLY A 201 26.62 -116.74 13.36
CA GLY A 201 25.49 -116.45 12.47
C GLY A 201 24.60 -115.32 12.99
N LEU A 202 24.39 -115.24 14.31
CA LEU A 202 23.50 -114.24 14.92
C LEU A 202 24.19 -112.87 15.05
N VAL A 203 25.48 -112.86 15.38
CA VAL A 203 26.28 -111.62 15.48
C VAL A 203 26.53 -111.02 14.09
N VAL A 204 26.87 -111.86 13.10
CA VAL A 204 27.02 -111.41 11.71
C VAL A 204 25.67 -110.96 11.14
N ALA A 205 24.55 -111.61 11.49
CA ALA A 205 23.21 -111.17 11.09
C ALA A 205 22.82 -109.84 11.74
N ASN A 206 23.14 -109.62 13.02
CA ASN A 206 22.87 -108.35 13.69
C ASN A 206 23.74 -107.20 13.17
N LEU A 207 25.03 -107.43 12.92
CA LEU A 207 25.91 -106.45 12.30
C LEU A 207 25.49 -106.12 10.86
N ARG A 208 25.06 -107.12 10.07
CA ARG A 208 24.47 -106.88 8.73
C ARG A 208 23.20 -106.06 8.81
N ARG A 209 22.28 -106.38 9.73
CA ARG A 209 21.05 -105.60 9.94
C ARG A 209 21.35 -104.16 10.39
N GLN A 210 22.38 -103.96 11.21
CA GLN A 210 22.80 -102.63 11.66
C GLN A 210 23.46 -101.84 10.52
N LEU A 211 24.25 -102.49 9.67
CA LEU A 211 24.81 -101.89 8.46
C LEU A 211 23.70 -101.53 7.45
N GLU A 212 22.69 -102.38 7.26
CA GLU A 212 21.54 -102.11 6.39
C GLU A 212 20.71 -100.92 6.90
N LEU A 213 20.47 -100.82 8.20
CA LEU A 213 19.78 -99.66 8.80
C LEU A 213 20.56 -98.36 8.61
N GLU A 214 21.89 -98.38 8.78
CA GLU A 214 22.73 -97.21 8.52
C GLU A 214 22.78 -96.86 7.03
N GLN A 215 22.85 -97.86 6.13
CA GLN A 215 22.73 -97.66 4.70
C GLN A 215 21.37 -97.05 4.33
N GLN A 216 20.28 -97.51 4.94
CA GLN A 216 18.93 -97.01 4.70
C GLN A 216 18.76 -95.55 5.18
N LYS A 217 19.31 -95.20 6.35
CA LYS A 217 19.37 -93.80 6.82
C LYS A 217 20.18 -92.92 5.89
N LYS A 218 21.31 -93.43 5.39
CA LYS A 218 22.15 -92.71 4.42
C LYS A 218 21.40 -92.46 3.11
N THR A 219 20.69 -93.47 2.60
CA THR A 219 19.84 -93.34 1.40
C THR A 219 18.69 -92.35 1.64
N GLN A 220 18.04 -92.36 2.81
CA GLN A 220 17.02 -91.36 3.15
C GLN A 220 17.59 -89.94 3.27
N ALA A 221 18.79 -89.77 3.83
CA ALA A 221 19.47 -88.48 3.89
C ALA A 221 19.83 -87.96 2.50
N ILE A 222 20.32 -88.84 1.62
CA ILE A 222 20.61 -88.53 0.21
C ILE A 222 19.33 -88.12 -0.52
N ASN A 223 18.22 -88.84 -0.32
CA ASN A 223 16.94 -88.51 -0.94
C ASN A 223 16.38 -87.16 -0.45
N LYS A 224 16.49 -86.85 0.85
CA LYS A 224 16.12 -85.53 1.38
C LYS A 224 17.00 -84.41 0.86
N LEU A 225 18.30 -84.64 0.71
CA LEU A 225 19.21 -83.66 0.09
C LEU A 225 18.88 -83.44 -1.39
N ALA A 226 18.54 -84.50 -2.12
CA ALA A 226 18.07 -84.40 -3.50
C ALA A 226 16.76 -83.60 -3.61
N GLU A 227 15.84 -83.77 -2.66
CA GLU A 227 14.58 -83.02 -2.60
C GLU A 227 14.83 -81.53 -2.31
N VAL A 228 15.72 -81.20 -1.36
CA VAL A 228 16.14 -79.81 -1.08
C VAL A 228 16.83 -79.17 -2.29
N LEU A 229 17.70 -79.91 -2.98
CA LEU A 229 18.34 -79.44 -4.22
C LEU A 229 17.32 -79.20 -5.33
N ASN A 230 16.31 -80.06 -5.48
CA ASN A 230 15.22 -79.85 -6.44
C ASN A 230 14.35 -78.63 -6.09
N MET A 231 14.19 -78.30 -4.81
CA MET A 231 13.45 -77.11 -4.36
C MET A 231 14.27 -75.80 -4.49
N LEU A 232 15.60 -75.87 -4.44
CA LEU A 232 16.49 -74.73 -4.66
C LEU A 232 16.63 -74.37 -6.16
N ALA A 233 16.60 -75.36 -7.05
CA ALA A 233 16.71 -75.15 -8.49
C ALA A 233 15.72 -74.12 -9.09
N PRO A 234 14.41 -74.10 -8.75
CA PRO A 234 13.50 -73.07 -9.23
C PRO A 234 13.77 -71.68 -8.63
N ALA A 235 14.22 -71.61 -7.37
CA ALA A 235 14.59 -70.34 -6.74
C ALA A 235 15.85 -69.74 -7.39
N GLU A 236 16.83 -70.57 -7.74
CA GLU A 236 18.02 -70.17 -8.51
C GLU A 236 17.64 -69.68 -9.92
N ARG A 237 16.77 -70.40 -10.65
CA ARG A 237 16.26 -69.92 -11.95
C ARG A 237 15.51 -68.60 -11.83
N GLN A 238 14.74 -68.40 -10.75
CA GLN A 238 14.01 -67.17 -10.52
C GLN A 238 14.96 -66.01 -10.21
N LEU A 239 16.03 -66.28 -9.46
CA LEU A 239 17.11 -65.31 -9.23
C LEU A 239 17.84 -64.96 -10.53
N GLU A 240 18.20 -65.94 -11.37
CA GLU A 240 18.84 -65.70 -12.67
C GLU A 240 17.94 -64.89 -13.61
N LEU A 241 16.64 -65.17 -13.63
CA LEU A 241 15.68 -64.45 -14.46
C LEU A 241 15.49 -63.00 -13.98
N GLU A 242 15.49 -62.77 -12.67
CA GLU A 242 15.49 -61.42 -12.09
C GLU A 242 16.81 -60.68 -12.34
N GLN A 243 17.96 -61.37 -12.27
CA GLN A 243 19.26 -60.82 -12.65
C GLN A 243 19.28 -60.45 -14.14
N GLN A 244 18.78 -61.30 -15.03
CA GLN A 244 18.68 -61.00 -16.46
C GLN A 244 17.76 -59.81 -16.74
N LYS A 245 16.59 -59.72 -16.09
CA LYS A 245 15.71 -58.55 -16.21
C LYS A 245 16.37 -57.28 -15.71
N LYS A 246 17.09 -57.33 -14.58
CA LYS A 246 17.85 -56.19 -14.05
C LYS A 246 18.98 -55.79 -15.00
N THR A 247 19.76 -56.74 -15.51
CA THR A 247 20.81 -56.47 -16.51
C THR A 247 20.22 -55.90 -17.79
N GLN A 248 19.07 -56.39 -18.26
CA GLN A 248 18.37 -55.81 -19.41
C GLN A 248 17.86 -54.40 -19.12
N ALA A 249 17.33 -54.12 -17.92
CA ALA A 249 16.90 -52.79 -17.51
C ALA A 249 18.07 -51.81 -17.38
N VAL A 250 19.19 -52.26 -16.81
CA VAL A 250 20.44 -51.50 -16.71
C VAL A 250 21.01 -51.23 -18.10
N ASN A 251 21.12 -52.24 -18.97
CA ASN A 251 21.59 -52.06 -20.36
C ASN A 251 20.66 -51.14 -21.16
N LYS A 252 19.36 -51.15 -20.88
CA LYS A 252 18.39 -50.27 -21.54
C LYS A 252 18.43 -48.85 -20.99
N LEU A 253 18.71 -48.67 -19.70
CA LEU A 253 19.02 -47.36 -19.12
C LEU A 253 20.36 -46.84 -19.62
N GLU A 254 21.36 -47.69 -19.79
CA GLU A 254 22.66 -47.38 -20.36
C GLU A 254 22.54 -47.02 -21.85
N GLU A 255 21.68 -47.70 -22.61
CA GLU A 255 21.31 -47.32 -23.98
C GLU A 255 20.59 -45.96 -24.02
N VAL A 256 19.64 -45.70 -23.10
CA VAL A 256 18.95 -44.40 -23.00
C VAL A 256 19.89 -43.28 -22.54
N MET A 257 20.84 -43.57 -21.64
CA MET A 257 21.86 -42.63 -21.20
C MET A 257 22.88 -42.36 -22.30
N ASN A 258 23.33 -43.35 -23.06
CA ASN A 258 24.23 -43.17 -24.20
C ASN A 258 23.55 -42.49 -25.40
N MET A 259 22.25 -42.74 -25.64
CA MET A 259 21.45 -42.01 -26.64
C MET A 259 21.21 -40.55 -26.24
N ARG A 260 21.24 -40.24 -24.94
CA ARG A 260 21.05 -38.89 -24.39
C ARG A 260 22.37 -38.13 -24.17
N ALA A 261 23.47 -38.84 -23.94
CA ALA A 261 24.82 -38.28 -23.77
C ALA A 261 25.58 -38.15 -25.11
N GLY A 262 25.19 -38.88 -26.16
CA GLY A 262 25.83 -38.86 -27.48
C GLY A 262 25.38 -37.74 -28.43
N ALA A 263 24.62 -36.74 -27.97
CA ALA A 263 24.17 -35.61 -28.79
C ALA A 263 25.15 -34.41 -28.70
N GLU A 264 26.42 -34.65 -29.03
CA GLU A 264 27.42 -33.62 -29.32
C GLU A 264 27.95 -33.88 -30.75
N PRO A 265 28.03 -32.87 -31.63
CA PRO A 265 28.32 -33.10 -33.04
C PRO A 265 29.83 -33.22 -33.25
N SER A 266 30.34 -34.43 -33.41
CA SER A 266 31.66 -34.61 -34.04
C SER A 266 31.70 -35.82 -34.96
N GLN A 267 32.53 -35.67 -35.99
CA GLN A 267 32.57 -36.40 -37.24
C GLN A 267 32.79 -37.92 -37.12
N GLY A 268 32.10 -38.65 -37.99
CA GLY A 268 32.69 -39.77 -38.74
C GLY A 268 32.45 -41.19 -38.17
N GLY A 269 31.99 -42.09 -39.06
CA GLY A 269 32.38 -43.51 -38.99
C GLY A 269 31.36 -44.53 -38.49
N ILE A 270 30.45 -44.94 -39.38
CA ILE A 270 30.15 -46.33 -39.78
C ILE A 270 29.85 -47.44 -38.71
N THR A 271 28.67 -48.06 -38.95
CA THR A 271 28.17 -49.43 -38.63
C THR A 271 27.61 -49.76 -37.26
N GLY A 272 26.32 -50.16 -37.25
CA GLY A 272 25.73 -50.90 -36.13
C GLY A 272 24.21 -50.85 -35.97
N ARG A 273 23.45 -51.22 -37.02
CA ARG A 273 22.08 -51.78 -36.96
C ARG A 273 21.15 -51.36 -35.78
N ALA A 274 20.73 -50.10 -35.72
CA ALA A 274 19.61 -49.67 -34.88
C ALA A 274 18.28 -49.70 -35.66
N ARG A 275 17.21 -50.16 -35.02
CA ARG A 275 15.82 -50.14 -35.54
C ARG A 275 15.52 -48.77 -36.17
N LYS A 276 15.18 -48.76 -37.47
CA LYS A 276 14.68 -47.56 -38.19
C LYS A 276 13.41 -47.04 -37.51
N VAL A 277 13.55 -46.10 -36.58
CA VAL A 277 12.61 -44.96 -36.56
C VAL A 277 12.81 -44.26 -37.89
N SER A 278 11.72 -44.02 -38.62
CA SER A 278 11.79 -43.48 -39.98
C SER A 278 12.64 -42.19 -39.96
N SER A 279 13.76 -42.18 -40.68
CA SER A 279 14.65 -41.02 -40.86
C SER A 279 13.87 -39.75 -41.23
N VAL A 280 12.70 -39.92 -41.87
CA VAL A 280 11.77 -38.85 -42.20
C VAL A 280 11.02 -38.31 -40.98
N GLU A 281 10.58 -39.16 -40.05
CA GLU A 281 9.90 -38.74 -38.81
C GLU A 281 10.84 -38.04 -37.84
N GLN A 282 12.09 -38.49 -37.75
CA GLN A 282 13.10 -37.80 -36.94
C GLN A 282 13.38 -36.40 -37.50
N ARG A 283 13.55 -36.27 -38.82
CA ARG A 283 13.72 -34.95 -39.47
C ARG A 283 12.49 -34.04 -39.31
N LYS A 284 11.28 -34.61 -39.23
CA LYS A 284 10.06 -33.84 -38.93
C LYS A 284 10.06 -33.35 -37.49
N LYS A 285 10.38 -34.22 -36.52
CA LYS A 285 10.51 -33.85 -35.10
C LYS A 285 11.62 -32.82 -34.87
N ASP A 286 12.76 -32.95 -35.53
CA ASP A 286 13.87 -31.99 -35.42
C ASP A 286 13.48 -30.62 -36.00
N LYS A 287 12.70 -30.58 -37.09
CA LYS A 287 12.14 -29.31 -37.62
C LYS A 287 11.12 -28.71 -36.66
N GLU A 288 10.27 -29.53 -36.06
CA GLU A 288 9.27 -29.09 -35.10
C GLU A 288 9.90 -28.60 -33.79
N ILE A 289 10.96 -29.25 -33.31
CA ILE A 289 11.75 -28.77 -32.16
C ILE A 289 12.39 -27.42 -32.47
N ARG A 290 13.00 -27.24 -33.64
CA ARG A 290 13.55 -25.94 -34.05
C ARG A 290 12.47 -24.86 -34.14
N LYS A 291 11.29 -25.22 -34.64
CA LYS A 291 10.14 -24.31 -34.72
C LYS A 291 9.65 -23.92 -33.33
N LEU A 292 9.46 -24.89 -32.43
CA LEU A 292 9.07 -24.65 -31.04
C LEU A 292 10.13 -23.85 -30.28
N GLN A 293 11.43 -24.07 -30.53
CA GLN A 293 12.50 -23.26 -29.97
C GLN A 293 12.44 -21.81 -30.45
N GLN A 294 12.15 -21.59 -31.73
CA GLN A 294 11.96 -20.25 -32.28
C GLN A 294 10.70 -19.57 -31.72
N GLU A 295 9.59 -20.30 -31.58
CA GLU A 295 8.35 -19.82 -30.96
C GLU A 295 8.58 -19.44 -29.49
N ILE A 296 9.26 -20.29 -28.70
CA ILE A 296 9.63 -19.95 -27.31
C ILE A 296 10.51 -18.70 -27.24
N GLN A 297 11.47 -18.56 -28.16
CA GLN A 297 12.36 -17.39 -28.19
C GLN A 297 11.61 -16.11 -28.60
N GLN A 298 10.68 -16.21 -29.55
CA GLN A 298 9.78 -15.13 -29.94
C GLN A 298 8.87 -14.73 -28.78
N ASP A 299 8.26 -15.69 -28.10
CA ASP A 299 7.41 -15.45 -26.93
C ASP A 299 8.20 -14.76 -25.81
N ARG A 300 9.43 -15.23 -25.52
CA ARG A 300 10.33 -14.57 -24.55
C ARG A 300 10.61 -13.12 -24.92
N GLN A 301 10.87 -12.83 -26.18
CA GLN A 301 11.08 -11.46 -26.66
C GLN A 301 9.82 -10.61 -26.54
N GLN A 302 8.65 -11.15 -26.88
CA GLN A 302 7.37 -10.46 -26.75
C GLN A 302 7.02 -10.16 -25.28
N PHE A 303 7.23 -11.12 -24.38
CA PHE A 303 7.03 -10.89 -22.96
C PHE A 303 8.04 -9.90 -22.40
N SER A 304 9.31 -9.95 -22.81
CA SER A 304 10.32 -8.95 -22.43
C SER A 304 9.91 -7.54 -22.85
N GLN A 305 9.50 -7.35 -24.11
CA GLN A 305 9.01 -6.07 -24.61
C GLN A 305 7.76 -5.59 -23.86
N LYS A 306 6.84 -6.51 -23.51
CA LYS A 306 5.66 -6.17 -22.71
C LYS A 306 6.02 -5.76 -21.29
N ILE A 307 7.01 -6.41 -20.66
CA ILE A 307 7.53 -6.04 -19.34
C ILE A 307 8.17 -4.64 -19.40
N GLU A 308 9.03 -4.38 -20.39
CA GLU A 308 9.66 -3.07 -20.58
C GLU A 308 8.62 -1.97 -20.80
N LYS A 309 7.59 -2.24 -21.61
CA LYS A 309 6.47 -1.32 -21.81
C LYS A 309 5.72 -1.06 -20.51
N LEU A 310 5.35 -2.09 -19.76
CA LEU A 310 4.65 -1.93 -18.49
C LEU A 310 5.51 -1.20 -17.43
N GLN A 311 6.83 -1.43 -17.43
CA GLN A 311 7.77 -0.69 -16.58
C GLN A 311 7.84 0.78 -16.96
N LYS A 312 7.84 1.09 -18.27
CA LYS A 312 7.78 2.46 -18.76
C LYS A 312 6.45 3.12 -18.38
N ASP A 313 5.33 2.47 -18.64
CA ASP A 313 3.99 2.97 -18.32
C ASP A 313 3.84 3.22 -16.81
N LEU A 314 4.43 2.37 -15.96
CA LEU A 314 4.48 2.57 -14.51
C LEU A 314 5.31 3.79 -14.11
N ASN A 315 6.47 3.99 -14.73
CA ASN A 315 7.31 5.18 -14.48
C ASN A 315 6.62 6.46 -14.94
N ASP A 316 5.99 6.44 -16.11
CA ASP A 316 5.26 7.59 -16.66
C ASP A 316 4.03 7.93 -15.78
N ALA A 317 3.30 6.91 -15.31
CA ALA A 317 2.21 7.11 -14.35
C ALA A 317 2.69 7.67 -13.00
N GLN A 318 3.83 7.19 -12.48
CA GLN A 318 4.43 7.70 -11.25
C GLN A 318 4.90 9.16 -11.40
N ALA A 319 5.46 9.51 -12.56
CA ALA A 319 5.86 10.89 -12.87
C ALA A 319 4.63 11.81 -12.93
N SER A 320 3.58 11.40 -13.63
CA SER A 320 2.32 12.16 -13.70
C SER A 320 1.66 12.33 -12.32
N LEU A 321 1.65 11.28 -11.48
CA LEU A 321 1.15 11.37 -10.10
C LEU A 321 1.93 12.40 -9.27
N ASN A 322 3.26 12.44 -9.42
CA ASN A 322 4.09 13.40 -8.72
C ASN A 322 3.82 14.83 -9.20
N GLU A 323 3.69 15.06 -10.52
CA GLU A 323 3.35 16.36 -11.09
C GLU A 323 1.99 16.86 -10.58
N GLU A 324 0.96 16.01 -10.62
CA GLU A 324 -0.37 16.32 -10.10
C GLU A 324 -0.35 16.58 -8.59
N SER A 325 0.43 15.80 -7.82
CA SER A 325 0.59 16.04 -6.38
C SER A 325 1.20 17.41 -6.09
N MET A 326 2.17 17.84 -6.91
CA MET A 326 2.85 19.13 -6.76
C MET A 326 1.95 20.29 -7.21
N ALA A 327 1.19 20.10 -8.28
CA ALA A 327 0.18 21.06 -8.74
C ALA A 327 -0.93 21.25 -7.69
N LYS A 328 -1.45 20.16 -7.12
CA LYS A 328 -2.44 20.18 -6.04
C LYS A 328 -1.94 20.94 -4.82
N LEU A 329 -0.70 20.72 -4.39
CA LEU A 329 -0.12 21.44 -3.26
C LEU A 329 -0.05 22.95 -3.54
N THR A 330 0.38 23.32 -4.75
CA THR A 330 0.48 24.73 -5.17
C THR A 330 -0.89 25.41 -5.17
N LEU A 331 -1.91 24.77 -5.76
CA LEU A 331 -3.28 25.28 -5.77
C LEU A 331 -3.87 25.39 -4.36
N GLN A 332 -3.56 24.44 -3.47
CA GLN A 332 -3.99 24.51 -2.07
C GLN A 332 -3.38 25.72 -1.36
N MET A 333 -2.10 25.99 -1.57
CA MET A 333 -1.43 27.17 -0.99
C MET A 333 -2.00 28.49 -1.54
N GLU A 334 -2.36 28.53 -2.83
CA GLU A 334 -3.03 29.68 -3.43
C GLU A 334 -4.44 29.88 -2.85
N LEU A 335 -5.21 28.81 -2.69
CA LEU A 335 -6.52 28.85 -2.06
C LEU A 335 -6.44 29.38 -0.63
N ASP A 336 -5.50 28.87 0.18
CA ASP A 336 -5.27 29.34 1.55
C ASP A 336 -4.91 30.84 1.57
N SER A 337 -4.15 31.32 0.58
CA SER A 337 -3.84 32.74 0.42
C SER A 337 -5.07 33.57 0.05
N LYS A 338 -5.93 33.07 -0.83
CA LYS A 338 -7.18 33.75 -1.22
C LYS A 338 -8.20 33.75 -0.10
N ASP A 339 -8.27 32.70 0.70
CA ASP A 339 -9.13 32.64 1.89
C ASP A 339 -8.71 33.68 2.94
N ALA A 340 -7.41 33.85 3.17
CA ALA A 340 -6.89 34.90 4.05
C ALA A 340 -7.20 36.32 3.53
N GLU A 341 -7.11 36.54 2.21
CA GLU A 341 -7.51 37.80 1.57
C GLU A 341 -9.02 38.05 1.74
N ASN A 342 -9.85 37.03 1.55
CA ASN A 342 -11.30 37.13 1.74
C ASN A 342 -11.66 37.48 3.19
N GLU A 343 -10.98 36.86 4.15
CA GLU A 343 -11.13 37.19 5.58
C GLU A 343 -10.74 38.64 5.87
N GLN A 344 -9.62 39.13 5.32
CA GLN A 344 -9.22 40.53 5.46
C GLN A 344 -10.27 41.49 4.87
N LEU A 345 -10.81 41.19 3.69
CA LEU A 345 -11.84 42.00 3.06
C LEU A 345 -13.15 41.98 3.86
N ARG A 346 -13.56 40.83 4.39
CA ARG A 346 -14.73 40.72 5.28
C ARG A 346 -14.53 41.50 6.58
N GLY A 347 -13.32 41.47 7.15
CA GLY A 347 -12.94 42.28 8.30
C GLY A 347 -13.10 43.77 8.01
N ARG A 348 -12.51 44.26 6.92
CA ARG A 348 -12.65 45.66 6.50
C ARG A 348 -14.08 46.08 6.22
N LEU A 349 -14.89 45.19 5.61
CA LEU A 349 -16.31 45.45 5.39
C LEU A 349 -17.08 45.56 6.71
N LYS A 350 -16.72 44.74 7.72
CA LYS A 350 -17.30 44.81 9.05
C LYS A 350 -16.94 46.12 9.76
N THR A 351 -15.68 46.56 9.69
CA THR A 351 -15.23 47.85 10.23
C THR A 351 -15.92 49.02 9.53
N ALA A 352 -15.94 49.02 8.19
CA ALA A 352 -16.62 50.07 7.41
C ALA A 352 -18.14 50.12 7.66
N ASN A 353 -18.80 48.98 7.86
CA ASN A 353 -20.21 48.91 8.23
C ASN A 353 -20.47 49.40 9.67
N PHE A 354 -19.53 49.21 10.61
CA PHE A 354 -19.62 49.77 11.96
C PHE A 354 -19.54 51.30 11.92
N ASP A 355 -18.63 51.86 11.12
CA ASP A 355 -18.46 53.31 10.93
C ASP A 355 -19.69 53.98 10.28
N THR A 356 -20.46 53.25 9.46
CA THR A 356 -21.70 53.77 8.84
C THR A 356 -22.92 53.71 9.77
N VAL A 357 -22.94 52.83 10.78
CA VAL A 357 -24.03 52.74 11.77
C VAL A 357 -23.80 53.70 12.95
N SER A 358 -22.56 54.10 13.23
CA SER A 358 -22.20 55.02 14.31
C SER A 358 -22.40 56.52 13.98
N GLN A 359 -23.05 56.89 12.87
CA GLN A 359 -23.38 58.30 12.56
C GLN A 359 -24.76 58.75 13.08
N ASN A 360 -25.47 57.93 13.85
CA ASN A 360 -26.83 58.25 14.33
C ASN A 360 -26.99 58.44 15.85
N SER A 361 -25.94 58.68 16.63
CA SER A 361 -26.08 59.14 18.01
C SER A 361 -24.94 60.07 18.41
N GLY A 362 -25.30 61.28 18.84
CA GLY A 362 -24.36 62.36 19.10
C GLY A 362 -23.60 62.25 20.43
N SER A 363 -22.69 63.21 20.56
CA SER A 363 -21.97 63.62 21.77
C SER A 363 -20.56 63.03 21.98
N GLY A 364 -19.56 63.79 21.52
CA GLY A 364 -18.48 64.30 22.37
C GLY A 364 -17.42 63.33 22.86
N GLY A 365 -16.22 63.49 22.29
CA GLY A 365 -14.93 63.28 22.96
C GLY A 365 -14.53 61.82 23.18
N PHE A 366 -13.60 61.34 22.37
CA PHE A 366 -12.28 60.81 22.72
C PHE A 366 -11.74 60.16 21.45
N GLU A 367 -10.63 60.70 20.95
CA GLU A 367 -9.81 60.09 19.92
C GLU A 367 -9.17 58.84 20.53
N ASP A 368 -9.86 57.71 20.49
CA ASP A 368 -9.19 56.42 20.58
C ASP A 368 -9.03 55.90 19.15
N GLU A 369 -7.87 56.20 18.58
CA GLU A 369 -7.23 55.35 17.56
C GLU A 369 -7.05 53.95 18.17
N GLU A 370 -8.14 53.17 18.21
CA GLU A 370 -8.07 51.75 18.46
C GLU A 370 -7.41 51.15 17.21
N ASN A 371 -6.08 51.13 17.23
CA ASN A 371 -5.22 50.49 16.25
C ASN A 371 -5.79 49.11 15.95
N GLU A 372 -6.49 49.00 14.81
CA GLU A 372 -6.97 47.76 14.24
C GLU A 372 -5.75 46.83 14.19
N ILE A 373 -5.64 45.88 15.14
CA ILE A 373 -4.47 45.01 15.32
C ILE A 373 -4.37 44.16 14.06
N ARG A 374 -3.62 44.69 13.10
CA ARG A 374 -3.43 44.05 11.82
C ARG A 374 -2.39 42.97 12.05
N PHE A 375 -2.82 41.71 12.13
CA PHE A 375 -1.89 40.58 12.23
C PHE A 375 -1.23 40.28 10.87
N GLU A 376 -0.69 41.30 10.21
CA GLU A 376 0.21 41.19 9.06
C GLU A 376 1.42 42.12 9.23
N GLY A 377 2.59 41.68 8.79
CA GLY A 377 3.81 42.48 8.91
C GLY A 377 5.07 41.75 8.49
N TRP A 378 6.20 42.44 8.56
CA TRP A 378 7.50 41.84 8.26
C TRP A 378 8.09 41.19 9.51
N LEU A 379 8.37 39.90 9.45
CA LEU A 379 9.08 39.15 10.47
C LEU A 379 10.44 38.67 9.94
N SER A 380 11.41 38.56 10.85
CA SER A 380 12.72 37.99 10.53
C SER A 380 12.73 36.52 10.91
N VAL A 381 12.87 35.64 9.93
CA VAL A 381 12.89 34.17 10.09
C VAL A 381 14.32 33.65 9.89
N PRO A 382 14.78 32.67 10.68
CA PRO A 382 16.12 32.10 10.52
C PRO A 382 16.33 31.46 9.15
N ASN A 383 17.34 31.92 8.41
CA ASN A 383 17.78 31.37 7.14
C ASN A 383 18.82 30.26 7.37
N GLN A 384 18.37 29.01 7.31
CA GLN A 384 19.23 27.85 7.57
C GLN A 384 20.31 27.62 6.49
N ARG A 385 20.14 28.15 5.26
CA ARG A 385 21.12 28.02 4.17
C ARG A 385 22.40 28.81 4.42
N ASN A 386 22.31 29.95 5.11
CA ASN A 386 23.44 30.85 5.39
C ASN A 386 23.81 30.88 6.89
N ALA A 387 23.95 29.70 7.50
CA ALA A 387 24.23 29.56 8.93
C ALA A 387 25.60 30.11 9.38
N ARG A 388 26.48 30.58 8.47
CA ARG A 388 27.82 31.11 8.75
C ARG A 388 27.94 32.60 8.34
N ARG A 389 27.44 33.50 9.21
CA ARG A 389 27.58 34.99 9.26
C ARG A 389 26.87 35.87 8.21
N LEU A 390 26.45 37.05 8.71
CA LEU A 390 25.66 38.17 8.13
C LEU A 390 24.27 37.88 7.52
N GLY A 391 23.96 36.63 7.16
CA GLY A 391 22.69 36.27 6.50
C GLY A 391 21.73 35.38 7.30
N TYR A 392 21.89 35.28 8.63
CA TYR A 392 21.10 34.34 9.46
C TYR A 392 19.62 34.70 9.54
N TRP A 393 19.26 35.97 9.42
CA TRP A 393 17.88 36.42 9.47
C TRP A 393 17.41 36.81 8.06
N LYS A 394 16.33 36.21 7.58
CA LYS A 394 15.65 36.56 6.34
C LYS A 394 14.34 37.27 6.68
N LYS A 395 14.11 38.45 6.10
CA LYS A 395 12.81 39.12 6.24
C LYS A 395 11.78 38.42 5.35
N GLN A 396 10.64 38.08 5.94
CA GLN A 396 9.48 37.53 5.26
C GLN A 396 8.24 38.34 5.67
N TYR A 397 7.33 38.54 4.73
CA TYR A 397 6.05 39.17 4.99
C TYR A 397 5.08 38.10 5.47
N VAL A 398 4.52 38.28 6.67
CA VAL A 398 3.69 37.29 7.35
C VAL A 398 2.28 37.82 7.47
N ILE A 399 1.30 36.96 7.23
CA ILE A 399 -0.13 37.22 7.41
C ILE A 399 -0.69 36.13 8.29
N VAL A 400 -1.37 36.51 9.37
CA VAL A 400 -2.08 35.58 10.24
C VAL A 400 -3.58 35.70 9.94
N SER A 401 -4.16 34.62 9.43
CA SER A 401 -5.60 34.45 9.29
C SER A 401 -6.16 33.71 10.51
N SER A 402 -7.48 33.56 10.61
CA SER A 402 -8.08 32.80 11.72
C SER A 402 -7.71 31.32 11.73
N LYS A 403 -7.31 30.77 10.58
CA LYS A 403 -7.02 29.34 10.41
C LYS A 403 -5.58 29.03 10.05
N LYS A 404 -4.86 29.97 9.44
CA LYS A 404 -3.53 29.73 8.87
C LYS A 404 -2.58 30.90 9.15
N ILE A 405 -1.29 30.64 9.16
CA ILE A 405 -0.23 31.65 9.12
C ILE A 405 0.51 31.49 7.80
N LEU A 406 0.55 32.55 7.00
CA LEU A 406 1.14 32.56 5.66
C LEU A 406 2.39 33.42 5.64
N PHE A 407 3.46 32.90 5.05
CA PHE A 407 4.75 33.56 4.91
C PHE A 407 5.06 33.78 3.44
N TYR A 408 5.40 35.01 3.07
CA TYR A 408 5.77 35.42 1.71
C TYR A 408 7.19 35.99 1.72
N ASP A 409 7.95 35.76 0.66
CA ASP A 409 9.30 36.32 0.53
C ASP A 409 9.26 37.78 0.06
N SER A 410 8.25 38.15 -0.73
CA SER A 410 8.04 39.51 -1.21
C SER A 410 6.57 39.91 -1.22
N LYS A 411 6.31 41.23 -1.31
CA LYS A 411 4.94 41.75 -1.54
C LYS A 411 4.38 41.32 -2.90
N THR A 412 5.26 41.06 -3.88
CA THR A 412 4.88 40.56 -5.20
C THR A 412 4.31 39.15 -5.11
N ASP A 413 4.92 38.29 -4.29
CA ASP A 413 4.42 36.93 -4.04
C ASP A 413 3.06 36.95 -3.34
N LYS A 414 2.85 37.91 -2.42
CA LYS A 414 1.53 38.17 -1.84
C LYS A 414 0.49 38.51 -2.92
N ALA A 415 0.83 39.43 -3.85
CA ALA A 415 -0.07 39.84 -4.93
C ALA A 415 -0.40 38.68 -5.88
N ASN A 416 0.55 37.77 -6.09
CA ASN A 416 0.38 36.56 -6.90
C ASN A 416 -0.19 35.37 -6.11
N SER A 417 -0.52 35.54 -4.82
CA SER A 417 -1.05 34.48 -3.96
C SER A 417 -0.15 33.23 -3.86
N THR A 418 1.17 33.44 -3.85
CA THR A 418 2.18 32.38 -3.78
C THR A 418 2.98 32.41 -2.46
N PRO A 419 2.41 31.95 -1.33
CA PRO A 419 3.15 31.87 -0.08
C PRO A 419 4.31 30.86 -0.18
N ASN A 420 5.41 31.12 0.53
CA ASN A 420 6.54 30.20 0.65
C ASN A 420 6.26 29.12 1.71
N LEU A 421 5.66 29.51 2.84
CA LEU A 421 5.30 28.64 3.94
C LEU A 421 3.89 28.95 4.42
N VAL A 422 3.09 27.92 4.67
CA VAL A 422 1.78 28.00 5.31
C VAL A 422 1.76 27.07 6.52
N LEU A 423 1.40 27.61 7.68
CA LEU A 423 1.23 26.87 8.92
C LEU A 423 -0.24 26.82 9.30
N ASP A 424 -0.72 25.65 9.70
CA ASP A 424 -2.07 25.49 10.22
C ASP A 424 -2.15 25.94 11.69
N MET A 425 -3.05 26.89 11.97
CA MET A 425 -3.26 27.42 13.33
C MET A 425 -3.70 26.32 14.30
N SER A 426 -4.48 25.34 13.83
CA SER A 426 -4.94 24.21 14.64
C SER A 426 -3.82 23.25 15.04
N LYS A 427 -2.66 23.34 14.37
CA LYS A 427 -1.49 22.49 14.59
C LYS A 427 -0.38 23.21 15.36
N LEU A 428 -0.61 24.44 15.82
CA LEU A 428 0.30 25.12 16.75
C LEU A 428 0.13 24.53 18.16
N PHE A 429 1.23 24.11 18.77
CA PHE A 429 1.26 23.66 20.16
C PHE A 429 1.32 24.83 21.13
N HIS A 430 2.25 25.77 20.91
CA HIS A 430 2.35 26.99 21.72
C HIS A 430 3.15 28.09 21.02
N VAL A 431 2.90 29.32 21.47
CA VAL A 431 3.67 30.52 21.13
C VAL A 431 4.34 31.01 22.41
N ARG A 432 5.66 31.17 22.41
CA ARG A 432 6.40 31.67 23.58
C ARG A 432 7.48 32.67 23.19
N SER A 433 7.80 33.58 24.09
CA SER A 433 9.03 34.37 23.99
C SER A 433 10.26 33.45 24.13
N VAL A 434 11.34 33.83 23.47
CA VAL A 434 12.61 33.10 23.57
C VAL A 434 13.50 33.68 24.65
N ILE A 435 14.39 32.85 25.18
CA ILE A 435 15.47 33.27 26.08
C ILE A 435 16.83 33.13 25.40
N LYS A 436 17.89 33.71 25.98
CA LYS A 436 19.25 33.70 25.39
C LYS A 436 19.74 32.30 24.99
N THR A 437 19.34 31.28 25.74
CA THR A 437 19.72 29.89 25.48
C THR A 437 19.07 29.31 24.22
N ASP A 438 17.88 29.80 23.85
CA ASP A 438 17.16 29.34 22.66
C ASP A 438 17.78 29.91 21.37
N VAL A 439 18.22 31.16 21.41
CA VAL A 439 18.80 31.88 20.26
C VAL A 439 20.16 32.48 20.64
N PRO A 440 21.21 31.65 20.81
CA PRO A 440 22.50 32.10 21.35
C PRO A 440 23.23 33.11 20.45
N ARG A 441 22.83 33.19 19.17
CA ARG A 441 23.44 34.05 18.15
C ARG A 441 22.77 35.42 18.03
N ALA A 442 21.60 35.62 18.64
CA ALA A 442 20.94 36.93 18.65
C ALA A 442 21.58 37.85 19.70
N ASP A 443 21.59 39.15 19.43
CA ASP A 443 22.06 40.15 20.39
C ASP A 443 21.08 40.27 21.56
N ASP A 444 21.59 40.61 22.75
CA ASP A 444 20.77 40.64 23.98
C ASP A 444 19.60 41.63 23.91
N LYS A 445 19.74 42.68 23.09
CA LYS A 445 18.70 43.68 22.84
C LYS A 445 17.55 43.15 21.99
N ASP A 446 17.81 42.16 21.15
CA ASP A 446 16.83 41.61 20.21
C ASP A 446 16.04 40.44 20.81
N ILE A 447 16.55 39.80 21.87
CA ILE A 447 15.90 38.64 22.52
C ILE A 447 14.44 38.93 22.93
N PRO A 448 14.10 40.08 23.56
CA PRO A 448 12.71 40.38 23.91
C PRO A 448 11.78 40.54 22.70
N LEU A 449 12.34 40.76 21.51
CA LEU A 449 11.60 40.95 20.25
C LEU A 449 11.38 39.63 19.49
N ILE A 450 12.01 38.54 19.93
CA ILE A 450 11.95 37.23 19.25
C ILE A 450 10.98 36.30 20.01
N PHE A 451 10.17 35.57 19.24
CA PHE A 451 9.28 34.54 19.76
C PHE A 451 9.42 33.25 18.94
N GLN A 452 9.04 32.14 19.55
CA GLN A 452 9.07 30.81 18.96
C GLN A 452 7.64 30.29 18.79
N LEU A 453 7.37 29.76 17.60
CA LEU A 453 6.17 28.98 17.30
C LEU A 453 6.56 27.49 17.33
N LEU A 454 5.92 26.71 18.18
CA LEU A 454 6.04 25.25 18.14
C LEU A 454 4.79 24.67 17.48
N TYR A 455 4.95 23.81 16.48
CA TYR A 455 3.85 23.27 15.69
C TYR A 455 4.13 21.84 15.21
N ALA A 456 3.08 21.10 14.84
CA ALA A 456 3.19 19.76 14.29
C ALA A 456 3.58 19.81 12.80
N GLY A 457 4.57 19.01 12.38
CA GLY A 457 5.08 19.02 11.00
C GLY A 457 4.05 18.68 9.91
N GLU A 458 2.97 17.98 10.26
CA GLU A 458 1.83 17.71 9.36
C GLU A 458 1.01 18.96 9.00
N GLY A 459 1.10 20.02 9.81
CA GLY A 459 0.44 21.31 9.56
C GLY A 459 1.27 22.27 8.73
N GLU A 460 2.38 21.80 8.17
CA GLU A 460 3.35 22.59 7.42
C GLU A 460 3.20 22.34 5.91
N ALA A 461 2.93 23.39 5.13
CA ALA A 461 2.98 23.34 3.67
C ALA A 461 4.06 24.32 3.16
N ARG A 462 5.05 23.79 2.42
CA ARG A 462 6.10 24.58 1.78
C ARG A 462 5.96 24.60 0.28
N LYS A 463 6.43 25.68 -0.34
CA LYS A 463 6.52 25.79 -1.79
C LYS A 463 7.39 24.65 -2.36
N PRO A 464 6.94 23.99 -3.44
CA PRO A 464 7.66 22.96 -4.19
C PRO A 464 9.17 23.14 -4.38
N ASP A 465 9.60 24.35 -4.73
CA ASP A 465 11.00 24.64 -5.08
C ASP A 465 11.97 24.55 -3.89
N ASP A 466 11.47 24.66 -2.65
CA ASP A 466 12.28 24.60 -1.42
C ASP A 466 12.24 23.22 -0.73
N ILE A 467 11.52 22.23 -1.29
CA ILE A 467 11.44 20.86 -0.75
C ILE A 467 12.81 20.17 -0.78
N SER A 468 13.74 20.62 -1.65
CA SER A 468 15.08 20.03 -1.79
C SER A 468 16.03 20.27 -0.59
N THR A 469 15.66 21.08 0.41
CA THR A 469 16.61 21.39 1.51
C THR A 469 16.05 21.27 2.93
N HIS A 470 14.77 20.92 3.12
CA HIS A 470 14.15 21.05 4.45
C HIS A 470 13.37 19.87 4.98
N HIS A 471 13.49 18.71 4.36
CA HIS A 471 13.46 17.52 5.18
C HIS A 471 14.91 17.15 5.50
N THR A 472 15.21 16.86 6.76
CA THR A 472 16.11 15.74 7.09
C THR A 472 15.50 14.42 6.62
N ASN A 473 14.98 14.40 5.39
CA ASN A 473 14.82 13.22 4.59
C ASN A 473 16.19 13.11 3.93
N VAL A 474 17.15 12.68 4.74
CA VAL A 474 18.13 11.77 4.18
C VAL A 474 17.24 10.67 3.61
N GLN A 475 17.02 10.69 2.29
CA GLN A 475 16.75 9.47 1.56
C GLN A 475 18.01 8.64 1.71
N ASP A 476 18.20 8.13 2.93
CA ASP A 476 19.19 7.12 3.21
C ASP A 476 18.73 5.97 2.36
N SER A 477 19.61 5.57 1.44
CA SER A 477 19.46 4.48 0.49
C SER A 477 19.37 3.12 1.19
N THR A 478 18.90 3.10 2.44
CA THR A 478 18.87 2.00 3.41
C THR A 478 17.49 1.84 4.07
N SER A 479 16.46 2.56 3.64
CA SER A 479 15.06 2.26 4.02
C SER A 479 14.66 0.91 3.42
N ILE A 480 14.10 0.04 4.25
CA ILE A 480 13.68 -1.31 3.84
C ILE A 480 12.17 -1.40 3.96
N PHE A 481 11.52 -1.73 2.84
CA PHE A 481 10.09 -2.01 2.82
C PHE A 481 9.84 -3.49 3.13
N TYR A 482 9.23 -3.80 4.27
CA TYR A 482 8.98 -5.18 4.69
C TYR A 482 7.59 -5.34 5.31
N LYS A 483 6.79 -6.30 4.79
CA LYS A 483 5.42 -6.60 5.25
C LYS A 483 4.55 -5.35 5.45
N HIS A 484 4.56 -4.43 4.48
CA HIS A 484 3.82 -3.15 4.48
C HIS A 484 4.30 -2.09 5.46
N HIS A 485 5.46 -2.28 6.11
CA HIS A 485 6.10 -1.29 6.96
C HIS A 485 7.31 -0.69 6.23
N ASP A 486 7.41 0.64 6.23
CA ASP A 486 8.62 1.36 5.87
C ASP A 486 9.52 1.44 7.11
N LEU A 487 10.60 0.67 7.10
CA LEU A 487 11.51 0.50 8.21
C LEU A 487 12.79 1.31 7.96
N SER A 488 13.07 2.27 8.83
CA SER A 488 14.29 3.09 8.78
C SER A 488 15.27 2.65 9.86
N PRO A 489 16.55 2.41 9.54
CA PRO A 489 17.54 1.97 10.51
C PRO A 489 17.85 3.10 11.52
N ILE A 490 17.78 2.80 12.80
CA ILE A 490 18.18 3.68 13.90
C ILE A 490 19.53 3.19 14.41
N THR A 491 20.51 4.09 14.44
CA THR A 491 21.81 3.80 15.03
C THR A 491 21.81 4.28 16.49
N PHE A 492 21.83 3.35 17.45
CA PHE A 492 22.02 3.71 18.86
C PHE A 492 23.49 4.02 19.11
N GLN A 493 23.81 5.28 19.41
CA GLN A 493 25.14 5.67 19.84
C GLN A 493 25.19 5.64 21.38
N MET A 494 25.84 4.62 21.93
CA MET A 494 26.06 4.50 23.37
C MET A 494 27.22 5.43 23.77
N PRO A 495 27.01 6.44 24.64
CA PRO A 495 28.04 7.41 25.03
C PRO A 495 29.02 6.85 26.07
N THR A 496 29.26 5.54 26.08
CA THR A 496 30.08 4.88 27.09
C THR A 496 31.57 4.92 26.70
N THR A 497 32.39 5.49 27.57
CA THR A 497 33.86 5.41 27.49
C THR A 497 34.36 4.26 28.35
N CYS A 498 35.53 3.72 28.00
CA CYS A 498 36.22 2.72 28.81
C CYS A 498 36.66 3.37 30.13
N GLU A 499 36.19 2.88 31.27
CA GLU A 499 36.55 3.45 32.58
C GLU A 499 38.07 3.38 32.88
N ALA A 500 38.81 2.49 32.21
CA ALA A 500 40.25 2.34 32.41
C ALA A 500 41.12 3.24 31.52
N CYS A 501 40.64 3.64 30.33
CA CYS A 501 41.45 4.44 29.38
C CYS A 501 40.73 5.65 28.80
N ASN A 502 39.49 5.89 29.22
CA ASN A 502 38.57 6.94 28.77
C ASN A 502 38.37 7.02 27.24
N LYS A 503 38.77 6.00 26.49
CA LYS A 503 38.51 5.90 25.06
C LYS A 503 37.07 5.47 24.83
N PRO A 504 36.39 6.04 23.84
CA PRO A 504 34.99 5.76 23.58
C PRO A 504 34.82 4.36 22.95
N LEU A 505 33.89 3.55 23.47
CA LEU A 505 33.80 2.11 23.21
C LEU A 505 33.03 1.72 21.93
N TRP A 506 32.59 2.69 21.13
CA TRP A 506 31.72 2.51 19.96
C TRP A 506 32.33 1.66 18.82
N HIS A 507 33.65 1.44 18.80
CA HIS A 507 34.29 0.55 17.83
C HIS A 507 34.19 -0.95 18.20
N ILE A 508 33.99 -1.28 19.47
CA ILE A 508 34.07 -2.66 19.98
C ILE A 508 32.68 -3.28 20.12
N LEU A 509 31.67 -2.48 20.46
CA LEU A 509 30.27 -2.90 20.55
C LEU A 509 29.47 -2.21 19.44
N ARG A 510 29.30 -2.88 18.30
CA ARG A 510 28.28 -2.50 17.32
C ARG A 510 26.97 -3.22 17.68
N PRO A 511 26.00 -2.56 18.32
CA PRO A 511 24.70 -3.18 18.51
C PRO A 511 24.08 -3.52 17.13
N PRO A 512 23.26 -4.60 17.03
CA PRO A 512 22.53 -4.90 15.81
C PRO A 512 21.70 -3.68 15.37
N PRO A 513 21.51 -3.45 14.05
CA PRO A 513 20.69 -2.36 13.55
C PRO A 513 19.27 -2.47 14.13
N ALA A 514 18.85 -1.44 14.87
CA ALA A 514 17.46 -1.28 15.23
C ALA A 514 16.72 -0.61 14.07
N TYR A 515 15.43 -0.88 13.89
CA TYR A 515 14.63 -0.25 12.83
C TYR A 515 13.39 0.39 13.45
N GLU A 516 13.10 1.65 13.10
CA GLU A 516 11.81 2.28 13.39
C GLU A 516 10.86 2.11 12.22
N CYS A 517 9.58 1.92 12.52
CA CYS A 517 8.55 1.92 11.52
C CYS A 517 7.96 3.32 11.36
N LYS A 518 7.99 3.86 10.14
CA LYS A 518 7.40 5.17 9.80
C LYS A 518 5.87 5.18 9.71
N LEU A 519 5.19 4.04 9.87
CA LEU A 519 3.74 4.02 10.02
C LEU A 519 3.37 4.51 11.41
N ASN A 520 3.17 5.82 11.53
CA ASN A 520 2.57 6.44 12.70
C ASN A 520 1.18 5.81 12.92
N VAL A 521 0.83 5.52 14.18
CA VAL A 521 -0.38 4.77 14.59
C VAL A 521 -1.67 5.35 13.99
N ASP A 522 -1.65 6.63 13.64
CA ASP A 522 -2.77 7.38 13.05
C ASP A 522 -3.11 6.96 11.61
N ASN A 523 -2.14 6.48 10.82
CA ASN A 523 -2.37 6.04 9.43
C ASN A 523 -3.10 4.69 9.34
N ALA A 524 -3.01 3.85 10.38
CA ALA A 524 -3.80 2.63 10.47
C ALA A 524 -5.28 2.94 10.79
N VAL A 525 -5.54 4.01 11.55
CA VAL A 525 -6.90 4.50 11.84
C VAL A 525 -7.51 5.15 10.59
N ALA A 526 -6.73 5.91 9.82
CA ALA A 526 -7.17 6.51 8.56
C ALA A 526 -7.57 5.43 7.52
N ARG A 527 -6.74 4.41 7.32
CA ARG A 527 -7.06 3.30 6.38
C ARG A 527 -8.23 2.42 6.83
N ALA A 528 -8.51 2.33 8.13
CA ALA A 528 -9.68 1.61 8.64
C ALA A 528 -10.98 2.42 8.48
N SER A 529 -10.87 3.75 8.51
CA SER A 529 -12.00 4.67 8.31
C SER A 529 -12.58 4.59 6.91
N ASP A 530 -11.75 4.33 5.89
CA ASP A 530 -12.15 4.24 4.48
C ASP A 530 -12.88 2.92 4.11
N ALA A 531 -12.92 1.94 5.02
CA ALA A 531 -13.56 0.64 4.79
C ALA A 531 -14.99 0.53 5.40
N ALA A 532 -15.45 1.53 6.17
CA ALA A 532 -16.74 1.50 6.84
C ALA A 532 -17.82 2.22 6.01
N ARG A 533 -18.94 1.54 5.75
CA ARG A 533 -20.04 2.08 4.92
C ARG A 533 -20.97 3.05 5.67
N SER A 534 -20.78 3.24 6.97
CA SER A 534 -21.59 4.10 7.83
C SER A 534 -20.81 4.62 9.05
N ILE A 535 -21.15 5.83 9.50
CA ILE A 535 -20.57 6.53 10.67
C ILE A 535 -20.72 5.71 11.96
N ASP A 536 -21.86 5.02 12.14
CA ASP A 536 -22.09 4.17 13.32
C ASP A 536 -21.22 2.91 13.33
N GLU A 537 -20.84 2.42 12.15
CA GLU A 537 -19.98 1.25 12.00
C GLU A 537 -18.51 1.64 12.27
N GLN A 538 -18.12 2.83 11.81
CA GLN A 538 -16.83 3.46 12.07
C GLN A 538 -16.60 3.66 13.58
N ALA A 539 -17.59 4.18 14.31
CA ALA A 539 -17.49 4.38 15.77
C ALA A 539 -17.32 3.06 16.54
N LYS A 540 -18.02 2.00 16.14
CA LYS A 540 -17.90 0.65 16.73
C LYS A 540 -16.54 0.03 16.45
N TRP A 541 -16.00 0.24 15.25
CA TRP A 541 -14.68 -0.25 14.85
C TRP A 541 -13.56 0.46 15.60
N ILE A 542 -13.58 1.80 15.67
CA ILE A 542 -12.63 2.61 16.43
C ILE A 542 -12.61 2.19 17.91
N THR A 543 -13.78 1.96 18.49
CA THR A 543 -13.91 1.50 19.89
C THR A 543 -13.29 0.11 20.10
N ARG A 544 -13.49 -0.82 19.15
CA ARG A 544 -12.89 -2.17 19.19
C ARG A 544 -11.39 -2.13 18.99
N LEU A 545 -10.89 -1.30 18.07
CA LEU A 545 -9.47 -1.13 17.80
C LEU A 545 -8.74 -0.53 19.00
N SER A 546 -9.31 0.52 19.61
CA SER A 546 -8.77 1.17 20.81
C SER A 546 -8.67 0.20 22.00
N LYS A 547 -9.66 -0.69 22.18
CA LYS A 547 -9.61 -1.76 23.20
C LYS A 547 -8.55 -2.81 22.90
N LYS A 548 -8.34 -3.16 21.64
CA LYS A 548 -7.35 -4.17 21.21
C LYS A 548 -5.92 -3.64 21.33
N ILE A 549 -5.69 -2.38 20.96
CA ILE A 549 -4.40 -1.69 21.13
C ILE A 549 -4.05 -1.54 22.61
N LYS A 550 -5.01 -1.20 23.49
CA LYS A 550 -4.76 -1.17 24.94
C LYS A 550 -4.42 -2.56 25.49
N ALA A 551 -5.08 -3.62 25.02
CA ALA A 551 -4.81 -4.99 25.47
C ALA A 551 -3.43 -5.51 25.01
N ASP A 552 -3.04 -5.24 23.76
CA ASP A 552 -1.74 -5.65 23.22
C ASP A 552 -0.58 -4.80 23.76
N TRP A 553 -0.80 -3.51 24.03
CA TRP A 553 0.17 -2.65 24.72
C TRP A 553 0.46 -3.15 26.15
N PHE A 554 -0.58 -3.53 26.91
CA PHE A 554 -0.39 -4.16 28.23
C PHE A 554 0.34 -5.51 28.14
N ARG A 555 0.12 -6.29 27.09
CA ARG A 555 0.77 -7.60 26.89
C ARG A 555 2.25 -7.46 26.51
N CYS A 556 2.62 -6.44 25.74
CA CYS A 556 4.02 -6.11 25.41
C CYS A 556 4.77 -5.47 26.60
N TYR A 557 4.12 -4.62 27.38
CA TYR A 557 4.72 -3.99 28.57
C TYR A 557 5.05 -5.03 29.66
N VAL A 558 4.19 -6.03 29.86
CA VAL A 558 4.44 -7.13 30.83
C VAL A 558 5.55 -8.08 30.37
N HIS A 559 5.83 -8.19 29.07
CA HIS A 559 6.92 -9.02 28.56
C HIS A 559 8.31 -8.38 28.71
N GLN A 560 8.44 -7.06 28.62
CA GLN A 560 9.72 -6.37 28.81
C GLN A 560 10.24 -6.42 30.26
N HIS A 561 9.34 -6.47 31.26
CA HIS A 561 9.73 -6.51 32.67
C HIS A 561 10.09 -7.90 33.23
N LYS A 562 9.98 -8.99 32.44
CA LYS A 562 10.33 -10.36 32.88
C LYS A 562 11.58 -10.95 32.24
N THR A 563 12.24 -10.24 31.32
CA THR A 563 13.47 -10.70 30.67
C THR A 563 14.55 -9.63 30.73
N SER A 564 15.12 -9.42 31.92
CA SER A 564 16.45 -8.85 32.07
C SER A 564 17.32 -9.88 32.79
N PRO A 565 18.22 -10.60 32.09
CA PRO A 565 19.21 -11.42 32.75
C PRO A 565 20.29 -10.50 33.34
N SER A 566 20.45 -10.52 34.66
CA SER A 566 21.70 -10.11 35.31
C SER A 566 22.77 -11.11 34.91
N TYR A 567 23.72 -10.71 34.05
CA TYR A 567 24.82 -11.57 33.62
C TYR A 567 25.93 -11.56 34.67
N ASP A 568 25.98 -12.61 35.50
CA ASP A 568 27.15 -12.91 36.34
C ASP A 568 28.08 -13.86 35.58
N VAL A 569 29.31 -13.44 35.36
CA VAL A 569 30.31 -14.11 34.51
C VAL A 569 31.08 -15.13 35.35
N ARG A 570 30.45 -16.25 35.72
CA ARG A 570 31.16 -17.44 36.23
C ARG A 570 30.24 -18.66 36.36
N ALA A 571 30.02 -19.39 35.27
CA ALA A 571 29.83 -20.85 35.28
C ALA A 571 29.56 -21.35 33.85
N SER A 572 30.62 -21.73 33.15
CA SER A 572 30.52 -22.56 31.95
C SER A 572 31.44 -23.75 32.15
N VAL A 573 30.94 -24.84 32.75
CA VAL A 573 31.38 -26.22 32.47
C VAL A 573 30.24 -27.18 32.89
N ARG A 574 29.94 -28.13 31.99
CA ARG A 574 29.16 -29.39 32.16
C ARG A 574 27.70 -29.37 31.67
N GLN A 575 27.51 -29.87 30.45
CA GLN A 575 26.29 -30.60 30.05
C GLN A 575 26.20 -31.95 30.83
N PRO A 576 25.02 -32.59 30.95
CA PRO A 576 24.55 -33.52 29.91
C PRO A 576 23.01 -33.60 29.69
N TYR A 577 22.67 -34.25 28.57
CA TYR A 577 21.38 -34.72 28.05
C TYR A 577 20.34 -35.30 29.06
N ASN A 578 19.03 -35.00 28.83
CA ASN A 578 17.87 -35.92 28.97
C ASN A 578 16.58 -35.26 28.40
N LYS A 579 15.92 -35.83 27.38
CA LYS A 579 14.82 -36.83 27.34
C LYS A 579 13.40 -36.32 27.70
N TYR A 580 12.48 -36.54 26.74
CA TYR A 580 11.01 -36.66 26.78
C TYR A 580 10.29 -36.50 28.14
N SER A 581 9.25 -35.65 28.20
CA SER A 581 7.83 -36.08 28.25
C SER A 581 6.85 -34.91 28.53
N SER A 582 5.66 -35.12 27.97
CA SER A 582 4.36 -34.44 28.02
C SER A 582 3.91 -33.64 29.26
N ALA A 583 3.11 -32.60 29.00
CA ALA A 583 1.82 -32.39 29.66
C ALA A 583 0.92 -31.46 28.81
N ALA A 584 -0.31 -31.91 28.60
CA ALA A 584 -1.34 -31.31 27.77
C ALA A 584 -2.06 -30.11 28.43
N SER A 585 -2.72 -29.27 27.63
CA SER A 585 -4.17 -29.00 27.80
C SER A 585 -4.69 -28.09 26.68
N LEU A 586 -5.26 -28.71 25.64
CA LEU A 586 -6.24 -28.09 24.75
C LEU A 586 -7.62 -28.19 25.43
N ARG A 587 -8.34 -27.06 25.54
CA ARG A 587 -9.79 -27.05 25.72
C ARG A 587 -10.45 -26.05 24.77
N SER A 588 -11.42 -26.62 24.06
CA SER A 588 -12.40 -26.06 23.12
C SER A 588 -13.38 -25.08 23.79
N SER A 589 -13.98 -24.19 23.00
CA SER A 589 -15.37 -23.73 23.19
C SER A 589 -15.98 -23.23 21.89
N THR A 590 -17.21 -23.67 21.68
CA THR A 590 -18.00 -23.82 20.45
C THR A 590 -18.90 -22.61 20.17
N LEU A 591 -19.28 -22.42 18.89
CA LEU A 591 -20.35 -21.51 18.44
C LEU A 591 -21.74 -22.18 18.61
N PRO A 592 -22.83 -21.42 18.84
CA PRO A 592 -24.17 -21.99 18.98
C PRO A 592 -24.88 -22.22 17.64
N ALA A 593 -25.78 -23.22 17.67
CA ALA A 593 -26.50 -23.81 16.56
C ALA A 593 -27.73 -23.02 16.10
N HIS A 594 -28.01 -23.11 14.79
CA HIS A 594 -29.23 -22.64 14.14
C HIS A 594 -30.29 -23.74 14.24
N ASN A 595 -31.39 -23.49 14.96
CA ASN A 595 -32.56 -24.37 14.94
C ASN A 595 -33.36 -24.10 13.67
N SER A 596 -33.62 -25.18 12.94
CA SER A 596 -34.58 -25.25 11.84
C SER A 596 -35.74 -26.07 12.35
N ASP A 597 -36.98 -25.60 12.22
CA ASP A 597 -38.12 -26.51 12.19
C ASP A 597 -39.18 -26.02 11.17
N PRO A 598 -39.83 -26.92 10.42
CA PRO A 598 -40.56 -26.61 9.21
C PRO A 598 -42.07 -26.59 9.45
N SER A 599 -42.77 -25.62 8.85
CA SER A 599 -44.14 -25.80 8.33
C SER A 599 -44.64 -24.49 7.74
N LEU A 600 -44.95 -24.51 6.44
CA LEU A 600 -46.21 -24.02 5.84
C LEU A 600 -46.05 -23.77 4.33
N ILE A 601 -46.79 -24.61 3.62
CA ILE A 601 -47.17 -24.58 2.21
C ILE A 601 -47.92 -23.28 1.88
N LYS A 602 -47.58 -22.64 0.75
CA LYS A 602 -48.45 -22.00 -0.29
C LYS A 602 -47.53 -21.21 -1.25
N ARG A 603 -47.28 -21.68 -2.49
CA ARG A 603 -48.02 -21.47 -3.75
C ARG A 603 -48.23 -20.00 -4.17
N THR A 604 -47.99 -19.78 -5.48
CA THR A 604 -48.20 -18.60 -6.33
C THR A 604 -47.15 -17.49 -6.15
N GLY A 605 -46.54 -16.92 -7.17
CA GLY A 605 -46.82 -16.86 -8.61
C GLY A 605 -46.61 -15.42 -9.08
N VAL A 606 -46.07 -15.28 -10.29
CA VAL A 606 -45.54 -14.06 -10.96
C VAL A 606 -44.10 -13.73 -10.63
#